data_AF-A0A0C2J6J6-F1
#
_entry.id   AF-A0A0C2J6J6-F1
#
_cell.length_a   1.000
_cell.length_b   1.000
_cell.length_c   1.000
_cell.angle_alpha   90.00
_cell.angle_beta   90.00
_cell.angle_gamma   90.00
#
_symmetry.space_group_name_H-M   'P 1'
#
loop_
_entity.id
_entity.type
_entity.pdbx_description
1 polymer ?
#
loop_
_entity_poly.entity_id
_entity_poly.type
_entity_poly.pdbx_seq_one_letter_code
_entity_poly.pdbx_strand_id
1 'polypeptide(L)'
;MEPSGTFLTLSSRIRRLVNATYPSFDIKTREALYLEKYIIALPPDYSKKICHKSSTNTIDEAVKKCESIVAIEKLYSSPHILNVNNNNLESKLVDLTQKMERFSIQLWKRRKRPHKIK
;
A
#
# COMPACT_ATOMS: atom_id res chain seq x y z
N MET A 1 10.94 -4.86 -19.02
CA MET A 1 9.63 -4.86 -19.70
C MET A 1 8.67 -4.11 -18.79
N GLU A 2 8.11 -2.98 -19.23
CA GLU A 2 7.21 -2.14 -18.43
C GLU A 2 5.91 -2.91 -18.09
N PRO A 3 5.56 -3.09 -16.81
CA PRO A 3 4.49 -4.01 -16.39
C PRO A 3 3.06 -3.55 -16.70
N SER A 4 2.82 -2.28 -17.00
CA SER A 4 1.45 -1.72 -17.19
C SER A 4 0.77 -2.20 -18.47
N GLY A 5 1.51 -2.39 -19.57
CA GLY A 5 0.95 -2.90 -20.83
C GLY A 5 0.61 -4.39 -20.81
N THR A 6 1.18 -5.16 -19.88
CA THR A 6 1.11 -6.63 -19.88
C THR A 6 -0.20 -7.17 -19.33
N PHE A 7 -0.77 -6.56 -18.28
CA PHE A 7 -1.97 -7.09 -17.61
C PHE A 7 -3.24 -6.92 -18.45
N LEU A 8 -3.41 -5.75 -19.08
CA LEU A 8 -4.52 -5.47 -19.99
C LEU A 8 -4.44 -6.31 -21.27
N THR A 9 -3.22 -6.53 -21.77
CA THR A 9 -3.00 -7.41 -22.94
C THR A 9 -3.34 -8.86 -22.61
N LEU A 10 -2.94 -9.33 -21.42
CA LEU A 10 -3.27 -10.67 -20.94
C LEU A 10 -4.78 -10.85 -20.80
N SER A 11 -5.49 -9.90 -20.16
CA SER A 11 -6.94 -9.99 -19.99
C SER A 11 -7.67 -10.00 -21.33
N SER A 12 -7.25 -9.15 -22.27
CA SER A 12 -7.80 -9.10 -23.63
C SER A 12 -7.58 -10.42 -24.39
N ARG A 13 -6.39 -11.01 -24.26
CA ARG A 13 -6.07 -12.30 -24.89
C ARG A 13 -6.91 -13.44 -24.31
N ILE A 14 -7.11 -13.47 -22.99
CA ILE A 14 -7.95 -14.48 -22.33
C ILE A 14 -9.41 -14.33 -22.75
N ARG A 15 -9.95 -13.11 -22.80
CA ARG A 15 -11.31 -12.86 -23.31
C ARG A 15 -11.48 -13.38 -24.73
N ARG A 16 -10.52 -13.13 -25.64
CA ARG A 16 -10.56 -13.64 -27.01
C ARG A 16 -10.55 -15.17 -27.06
N LEU A 17 -9.67 -15.80 -26.29
CA LEU A 17 -9.55 -17.27 -26.25
C LEU A 17 -10.82 -17.91 -25.70
N VAL A 18 -11.34 -17.44 -24.56
CA VAL A 18 -12.54 -18.00 -23.95
C VAL A 18 -13.76 -17.81 -24.87
N ASN A 19 -13.88 -16.67 -25.55
CA ASN A 19 -14.96 -16.47 -26.53
C ASN A 19 -14.84 -17.37 -27.76
N ALA A 20 -13.63 -17.66 -28.22
CA ALA A 20 -13.40 -18.56 -29.36
C ALA A 20 -13.63 -20.03 -28.98
N THR A 21 -13.21 -20.44 -27.78
CA THR A 21 -13.33 -21.82 -27.30
C THR A 21 -14.75 -22.15 -26.83
N TYR A 22 -15.45 -21.18 -26.22
CA TYR A 22 -16.77 -21.39 -25.62
C TYR A 22 -17.80 -20.36 -26.12
N PRO A 23 -18.09 -20.31 -27.44
CA PRO A 23 -19.02 -19.33 -28.01
C PRO A 23 -20.45 -19.49 -27.49
N SER A 24 -20.83 -20.71 -27.12
CA SER A 24 -22.18 -21.11 -26.68
C SER A 24 -22.45 -20.82 -25.21
N PHE A 25 -21.44 -20.48 -24.40
CA PHE A 25 -21.63 -20.23 -22.98
C PHE A 25 -22.38 -18.91 -22.78
N ASP A 26 -23.17 -18.82 -21.71
CA ASP A 26 -23.80 -17.56 -21.34
C ASP A 26 -22.75 -16.55 -20.86
N ILE A 27 -23.14 -15.27 -20.85
CA ILE A 27 -22.24 -14.17 -20.51
C ILE A 27 -21.71 -14.29 -19.07
N LYS A 28 -22.52 -14.75 -18.11
CA LYS A 28 -22.10 -14.84 -16.71
C LYS A 28 -21.05 -15.93 -16.52
N THR A 29 -21.27 -17.10 -17.14
CA THR A 29 -20.32 -18.20 -17.12
C THR A 29 -19.00 -17.81 -17.80
N ARG A 30 -19.07 -17.06 -18.91
CA ARG A 30 -17.86 -16.52 -19.56
C ARG A 30 -17.11 -15.52 -18.69
N GLU A 31 -17.80 -14.61 -18.00
CA GLU A 31 -17.17 -13.67 -17.06
C GLU A 31 -16.45 -14.38 -15.92
N ALA A 32 -17.06 -15.41 -15.33
CA ALA A 32 -16.41 -16.24 -14.30
C ALA A 32 -15.15 -16.94 -14.85
N LEU A 33 -15.24 -17.51 -16.05
CA LEU A 33 -14.10 -18.13 -16.73
C LEU A 33 -12.98 -17.14 -17.07
N TYR A 34 -13.31 -15.92 -17.50
CA TYR A 34 -12.30 -14.90 -17.75
C TYR A 34 -11.49 -14.65 -16.48
N LEU A 35 -12.16 -14.44 -15.35
CA LEU A 35 -11.49 -14.19 -14.07
C LEU A 35 -10.66 -15.38 -13.62
N GLU A 36 -11.22 -16.59 -13.65
CA GLU A 36 -10.52 -17.80 -13.25
C GLU A 36 -9.25 -18.02 -14.09
N LYS A 37 -9.37 -17.98 -15.42
CA LYS A 37 -8.22 -18.16 -16.32
C LYS A 37 -7.20 -17.03 -16.17
N TYR A 38 -7.66 -15.82 -15.88
CA TYR A 38 -6.76 -14.69 -15.62
C TYR A 38 -5.94 -14.91 -14.36
N ILE A 39 -6.56 -15.30 -13.25
CA ILE A 39 -5.86 -15.57 -11.99
C ILE A 39 -4.84 -16.70 -12.15
N ILE A 40 -5.19 -17.78 -12.87
CA ILE A 40 -4.29 -18.90 -13.14
C ILE A 40 -3.08 -18.48 -14.00
N ALA A 41 -3.30 -17.58 -14.97
CA ALA A 41 -2.27 -17.13 -15.89
C ALA A 41 -1.34 -16.05 -15.28
N LEU A 42 -1.72 -15.45 -14.16
CA LEU A 42 -0.89 -14.46 -13.48
C LEU A 42 0.33 -15.09 -12.80
N PRO A 43 1.43 -14.34 -12.64
CA PRO A 43 2.54 -14.80 -11.81
C PRO A 43 2.09 -15.08 -10.36
N PRO A 44 2.69 -16.06 -9.67
CA PRO A 44 2.24 -16.52 -8.35
C PRO A 44 2.09 -15.43 -7.29
N ASP A 45 2.95 -14.41 -7.34
CA ASP A 45 2.92 -13.31 -6.37
C ASP A 45 1.67 -12.43 -6.52
N TYR A 46 1.23 -12.20 -7.77
CA TYR A 46 0.03 -11.41 -8.05
C TYR A 46 -1.23 -12.23 -7.80
N SER A 47 -1.25 -13.51 -8.21
CA SER A 47 -2.41 -14.37 -7.99
C SER A 47 -2.70 -14.55 -6.50
N LYS A 48 -1.67 -14.78 -5.66
CA LYS A 48 -1.82 -14.83 -4.20
C LYS A 48 -2.36 -13.53 -3.61
N LYS A 49 -1.81 -12.38 -4.01
CA LYS A 49 -2.25 -11.05 -3.52
C LYS A 49 -3.70 -10.74 -3.91
N ILE A 50 -4.14 -11.18 -5.09
CA ILE A 50 -5.53 -11.00 -5.56
C ILE A 50 -6.48 -11.98 -4.86
N CYS A 51 -6.13 -13.26 -4.75
CA CYS A 51 -6.95 -14.27 -4.09
C CYS A 51 -7.15 -14.02 -2.59
N HIS A 52 -6.14 -13.51 -1.89
CA HIS A 52 -6.26 -13.19 -0.46
C HIS A 52 -7.27 -12.08 -0.15
N LYS A 53 -7.55 -11.20 -1.12
CA LYS A 53 -8.58 -10.17 -1.01
C LYS A 53 -9.82 -10.65 -1.77
N SER A 54 -10.68 -11.37 -1.04
CA SER A 54 -11.92 -12.05 -1.46
C SER A 54 -13.00 -11.20 -2.17
N SER A 55 -12.69 -9.99 -2.63
CA SER A 55 -13.63 -9.06 -3.26
C SER A 55 -13.49 -8.94 -4.79
N THR A 56 -12.61 -9.71 -5.44
CA THR A 56 -12.41 -9.60 -6.89
C THR A 56 -13.44 -10.48 -7.62
N ASN A 57 -14.42 -9.85 -8.26
CA ASN A 57 -15.53 -10.56 -8.91
C ASN A 57 -15.45 -10.50 -10.44
N THR A 58 -14.64 -9.58 -10.99
CA THR A 58 -14.48 -9.42 -12.44
C THR A 58 -13.01 -9.38 -12.84
N ILE A 59 -12.74 -9.76 -14.09
CA ILE A 59 -11.38 -9.68 -14.66
C ILE A 59 -10.87 -8.22 -14.69
N ASP A 60 -11.74 -7.24 -14.91
CA ASP A 60 -11.34 -5.82 -14.95
C ASP A 60 -10.92 -5.31 -13.56
N GLU A 61 -11.59 -5.75 -12.49
CA GLU A 61 -11.16 -5.49 -11.11
C GLU A 61 -9.80 -6.14 -10.82
N ALA A 62 -9.58 -7.37 -11.30
CA ALA A 62 -8.31 -8.07 -11.14
C ALA A 62 -7.16 -7.32 -11.83
N VAL A 63 -7.38 -6.84 -13.06
CA VAL A 63 -6.41 -6.02 -13.82
C VAL A 63 -6.06 -4.74 -13.05
N LYS A 64 -7.07 -3.97 -12.60
CA LYS A 64 -6.84 -2.74 -11.82
C LYS A 64 -6.05 -3.01 -10.54
N LYS A 65 -6.30 -4.13 -9.86
CA LYS A 65 -5.55 -4.54 -8.67
C LYS A 65 -4.09 -4.85 -9.00
N CYS A 66 -3.82 -5.60 -10.08
CA CYS A 66 -2.46 -5.84 -10.56
C CYS A 66 -1.71 -4.53 -10.84
N GLU A 67 -2.32 -3.61 -11.58
CA GLU A 67 -1.75 -2.31 -11.90
C GLU A 67 -1.46 -1.49 -10.63
N SER A 68 -2.37 -1.54 -9.65
CA SER A 68 -2.19 -0.86 -8.35
C SER A 68 -1.02 -1.45 -7.56
N ILE A 69 -0.87 -2.78 -7.53
CA ILE A 69 0.26 -3.45 -6.87
C ILE A 69 1.57 -2.99 -7.50
N VAL A 70 1.64 -2.97 -8.83
CA VAL A 70 2.82 -2.51 -9.56
C VAL A 70 3.12 -1.04 -9.29
N ALA A 71 2.10 -0.18 -9.25
CA ALA A 71 2.29 1.23 -8.93
C ALA A 71 2.87 1.41 -7.51
N ILE A 72 2.37 0.66 -6.54
CA ILE A 72 2.89 0.65 -5.16
C ILE A 72 4.33 0.13 -5.15
N GLU A 73 4.59 -1.01 -5.79
CA GLU A 73 5.93 -1.58 -5.86
C GLU A 73 6.91 -0.59 -6.51
N LYS A 74 6.53 0.11 -7.57
CA LYS A 74 7.35 1.17 -8.17
C LYS A 74 7.59 2.35 -7.21
N LEU A 75 6.57 2.79 -6.48
CA LEU A 75 6.69 3.88 -5.50
C LEU A 75 7.66 3.55 -4.38
N TYR A 76 7.63 2.32 -3.86
CA TYR A 76 8.45 1.90 -2.72
C TYR A 76 9.74 1.18 -3.10
N SER A 77 9.92 0.80 -4.38
CA SER A 77 11.20 0.26 -4.90
C SER A 77 12.13 1.36 -5.43
N SER A 78 11.67 2.61 -5.50
CA SER A 78 12.53 3.74 -5.87
C SER A 78 13.45 4.09 -4.69
N PRO A 79 14.78 4.16 -4.88
CA PRO A 79 15.74 4.55 -3.85
C PRO A 79 15.69 6.08 -3.66
N HIS A 80 14.52 6.65 -3.43
CA HIS A 80 14.40 8.00 -2.88
C HIS A 80 14.17 7.88 -1.38
N ILE A 81 15.32 7.71 -0.71
CA ILE A 81 15.75 8.46 0.46
C ILE A 81 14.59 9.25 1.06
N LEU A 82 14.06 8.74 2.16
CA LEU A 82 13.42 9.58 3.16
C LEU A 82 14.44 10.69 3.50
N ASN A 83 14.41 11.80 2.75
CA ASN A 83 15.12 13.03 3.10
C ASN A 83 14.36 13.67 4.25
N VAL A 84 14.31 12.94 5.36
CA VAL A 84 13.98 13.49 6.65
C VAL A 84 15.18 14.34 6.97
N ASN A 85 15.03 15.65 6.80
CA ASN A 85 16.06 16.63 7.08
C ASN A 85 16.38 16.57 8.59
N ASN A 86 17.27 15.64 8.96
CA ASN A 86 17.46 15.12 10.32
C ASN A 86 17.88 16.24 11.29
N ASN A 87 18.56 17.26 10.76
CA ASN A 87 19.01 18.45 11.46
C ASN A 87 17.86 19.26 12.10
N ASN A 88 16.64 19.20 11.55
CA ASN A 88 15.47 19.89 12.10
C ASN A 88 14.76 19.07 13.20
N LEU A 89 14.94 17.75 13.22
CA LEU A 89 14.39 16.89 14.26
C LEU A 89 15.29 16.88 15.50
N GLU A 90 16.61 16.80 15.32
CA GLU A 90 17.57 16.87 16.42
C GLU A 90 17.48 18.23 17.14
N SER A 91 17.39 19.34 16.41
CA SER A 91 17.26 20.67 17.03
C SER A 91 15.97 20.82 17.84
N LYS A 92 14.84 20.29 17.34
CA LYS A 92 13.56 20.27 18.06
C LYS A 92 13.61 19.37 19.29
N LEU A 93 14.29 18.23 19.21
CA LEU A 93 14.46 17.31 20.33
C LEU A 93 15.29 17.95 21.46
N VAL A 94 16.38 18.64 21.09
CA VAL A 94 17.22 19.40 22.03
C VAL A 94 16.43 20.52 22.69
N ASP A 95 15.65 21.29 21.93
CA ASP A 95 14.83 22.39 22.46
C ASP A 95 13.73 21.89 23.41
N LEU A 96 13.09 20.75 23.10
CA LEU A 96 12.13 20.08 23.98
C LEU A 96 12.78 19.59 25.28
N THR A 97 13.96 18.99 25.17
CA THR A 97 14.71 18.48 26.34
C THR A 97 15.07 19.62 27.28
N GLN A 98 15.58 20.74 26.73
CA GLN A 98 15.95 21.91 27.51
C GLN A 98 14.74 22.58 28.18
N LYS A 99 13.57 22.59 27.52
CA LYS A 99 12.31 23.07 28.11
C LYS A 99 11.84 22.20 29.28
N MET A 100 11.90 20.88 29.14
CA MET A 100 11.54 19.95 30.22
C MET A 100 12.47 20.07 31.44
N GLU A 101 13.75 20.29 31.22
CA GLU A 101 14.73 20.48 32.30
C GLU A 101 14.46 21.77 33.07
N ARG A 102 14.22 22.88 32.37
CA ARG A 102 13.84 24.16 32.98
C ARG A 102 12.53 24.04 33.78
N PHE A 103 11.55 23.32 33.25
CA PHE A 103 10.28 23.09 33.94
C PHE A 103 10.47 22.26 35.23
N SER A 104 11.29 21.20 35.15
CA SER A 104 11.64 20.37 36.31
C SER A 104 12.36 21.17 37.41
N ILE A 105 13.30 22.04 37.04
CA ILE A 105 13.99 22.94 37.97
C ILE A 105 13.01 23.92 38.62
N GLN A 106 12.06 24.48 37.86
CA GLN A 106 11.02 25.36 38.42
C GLN A 106 10.11 24.63 39.41
N LEU A 107 9.69 23.40 39.10
CA LEU A 107 8.89 22.58 40.02
C LEU A 107 9.65 22.27 41.32
N TRP A 108 10.93 21.94 41.23
CA TRP A 108 11.79 21.73 42.40
C TRP A 108 11.94 22.99 43.25
N LYS A 109 12.13 24.16 42.63
CA LYS A 109 12.19 25.45 43.35
C LYS A 109 10.86 25.83 44.01
N ARG A 110 9.72 25.48 43.41
CA ARG A 110 8.39 25.69 44.02
C ARG A 110 8.15 24.76 45.22
N ARG A 111 8.57 23.49 45.15
CA ARG A 111 8.46 22.52 46.27
C ARG A 111 9.31 22.88 47.49
N LYS A 112 10.45 23.57 47.30
CA LYS A 112 11.34 23.99 48.41
C LYS A 112 10.94 25.30 49.10
N ARG A 113 9.84 25.95 48.74
CA ARG A 113 9.35 27.13 49.48
C ARG A 113 8.65 26.66 50.76
N PRO A 114 9.19 26.91 51.97
CA PRO A 114 8.46 26.60 53.19
C PRO A 114 7.18 27.44 53.22
N HIS A 115 6.03 26.79 53.41
CA HIS A 115 4.81 27.48 53.79
C HIS A 115 5.10 28.20 55.10
N LYS A 116 5.21 29.54 55.05
CA LYS A 116 5.03 30.35 56.25
C LYS A 116 3.56 30.26 56.60
N ILE A 117 3.24 29.28 57.45
CA ILE A 117 2.00 29.25 58.22
C ILE A 117 2.09 30.47 59.15
N LYS A 118 1.19 31.42 58.94
CA LYS A 118 0.98 32.57 59.82
C LYS A 118 -0.07 32.17 60.85
#